data_AF-A0A1Y3BBB8-F1
#
_entry.id   AF-A0A1Y3BBB8-F1
#
_cell.length_a   1.000
_cell.length_b   1.000
_cell.length_c   1.000
_cell.angle_alpha   90.00
_cell.angle_beta   90.00
_cell.angle_gamma   90.00
#
_symmetry.space_group_name_H-M   'P 1'
#
loop_
_entity.id
_entity.type
_entity.pdbx_description
1 polymer ?
#
loop_
_entity_poly.entity_id
_entity_poly.type
_entity_poly.pdbx_seq_one_letter_code
_entity_poly.pdbx_strand_id
1 'polypeptide(L)'
;MEVRDDGLILRSINGIIIERWWYERLVNMTYSPKNKVLCLWRRNGAHTQLHKYYTRKCKDLYYCIKESMERAVQNGTGTLP
;
A
#
# COMPACT_ATOMS: atom_id res chain seq x y z
N MET A 1 -5.59 7.08 -3.15
CA MET A 1 -4.33 6.41 -2.78
C MET A 1 -3.37 6.61 -3.94
N GLU A 2 -2.15 7.00 -3.63
CA GLU A 2 -1.07 7.28 -4.58
C GLU A 2 0.10 6.35 -4.25
N VAL A 3 0.65 5.67 -5.26
CA VAL A 3 1.81 4.77 -5.12
C VAL A 3 3.07 5.54 -5.48
N ARG A 4 4.07 5.51 -4.61
CA ARG A 4 5.37 6.19 -4.76
C ARG A 4 6.49 5.15 -4.65
N ASP A 5 7.69 5.53 -5.05
CA ASP A 5 8.84 4.62 -5.04
C ASP A 5 9.26 4.20 -3.63
N ASP A 6 8.93 4.99 -2.61
CA ASP A 6 9.30 4.77 -1.20
C ASP A 6 8.10 4.38 -0.31
N GLY A 7 6.89 4.34 -0.87
CA GLY A 7 5.70 4.10 -0.08
C GLY A 7 4.37 4.46 -0.75
N LEU A 8 3.36 4.67 0.09
CA LEU A 8 2.00 5.05 -0.30
C LEU A 8 1.62 6.38 0.33
N ILE A 9 0.88 7.19 -0.41
CA ILE A 9 0.25 8.41 0.10
C ILE A 9 -1.27 8.25 0.05
N LEU A 10 -1.91 8.44 1.21
CA LEU A 10 -3.35 8.56 1.32
C LEU A 10 -3.72 10.03 1.27
N ARG A 11 -4.49 10.39 0.24
CA ARG A 11 -5.06 11.73 0.08
C ARG A 11 -6.56 11.69 0.29
N SER A 12 -7.09 12.77 0.85
CA SER A 12 -8.53 13.03 0.87
C SER A 12 -9.03 13.32 -0.54
N ILE A 13 -10.36 13.37 -0.68
CA ILE A 13 -11.03 13.76 -1.93
C ILE A 13 -10.65 15.19 -2.36
N ASN A 14 -10.24 16.05 -1.43
CA ASN A 14 -9.80 17.42 -1.70
C ASN A 14 -8.29 17.49 -2.00
N GLY A 15 -7.60 16.35 -2.13
CA GLY A 15 -6.17 16.29 -2.44
C GLY A 15 -5.22 16.47 -1.24
N ILE A 16 -5.75 16.75 -0.04
CA ILE A 16 -4.95 16.90 1.19
C ILE A 16 -4.32 15.56 1.56
N ILE A 17 -3.03 15.55 1.89
CA ILE A 17 -2.34 14.35 2.39
C ILE A 17 -2.83 14.07 3.80
N ILE A 18 -3.48 12.92 3.96
CA ILE A 18 -3.98 12.43 5.25
C ILE A 18 -2.90 11.60 5.94
N GLU A 19 -2.27 10.69 5.21
CA GLU A 19 -1.21 9.82 5.76
C GLU A 19 -0.17 9.45 4.70
N ARG A 20 1.06 9.18 5.18
CA ARG A 20 2.15 8.60 4.40
C ARG A 20 2.58 7.28 5.01
N TRP A 21 2.67 6.24 4.18
CA TRP A 21 3.03 4.90 4.58
C TRP A 21 4.32 4.46 3.89
N TRP A 22 5.33 4.14 4.68
CA TRP A 22 6.59 3.59 4.19
C TRP A 22 6.45 2.08 3.94
N TYR A 23 7.09 1.57 2.89
CA TYR A 23 7.04 0.15 2.55
C TYR A 23 7.60 -0.76 3.65
N GLU A 24 8.61 -0.30 4.40
CA GLU A 24 9.19 -1.03 5.55
C GLU A 24 8.17 -1.39 6.64
N ARG A 25 7.06 -0.64 6.72
CA ARG A 25 5.98 -0.89 7.70
C ARG A 25 4.81 -1.66 7.09
N LEU A 26 4.81 -1.94 5.80
CA LEU A 26 3.79 -2.78 5.17
C LEU A 26 4.14 -4.24 5.43
N VAL A 27 3.24 -4.97 6.08
CA VAL A 27 3.45 -6.36 6.52
C VAL A 27 2.90 -7.35 5.52
N ASN A 28 1.78 -7.02 4.87
CA ASN A 28 1.17 -7.87 3.87
C ASN A 28 0.21 -7.03 3.01
N MET A 29 -0.10 -7.52 1.82
CA MET A 29 -1.19 -7.04 1.00
C MET A 29 -1.95 -8.20 0.33
N THR A 30 -3.26 -8.08 0.23
CA THR A 30 -4.10 -9.01 -0.54
C THR A 30 -5.19 -8.23 -1.27
N TYR A 31 -5.78 -8.80 -2.31
CA TYR A 31 -6.91 -8.19 -3.01
C TYR A 31 -7.98 -9.23 -3.34
N SER A 32 -9.22 -8.77 -3.46
CA SER A 32 -10.35 -9.58 -3.91
C SER A 32 -11.12 -8.83 -5.00
N PRO A 33 -10.99 -9.23 -6.29
CA PRO A 33 -11.74 -8.62 -7.39
C PRO A 33 -13.26 -8.75 -7.23
N LYS A 34 -13.71 -9.91 -6.72
CA LYS A 34 -15.12 -10.19 -6.47
C LYS A 34 -15.73 -9.18 -5.49
N ASN A 35 -15.04 -8.91 -4.40
CA ASN A 35 -15.48 -7.97 -3.36
C ASN A 35 -14.98 -6.54 -3.59
N LYS A 36 -14.23 -6.30 -4.69
CA LYS A 36 -13.63 -5.01 -5.04
C LYS A 36 -12.85 -4.40 -3.88
N VAL A 37 -12.04 -5.19 -3.19
CA VAL A 37 -11.31 -4.73 -1.99
C VAL A 37 -9.82 -5.02 -2.10
N LEU A 38 -9.02 -4.04 -1.71
CA LEU A 38 -7.59 -4.17 -1.41
C LEU A 38 -7.41 -4.12 0.11
N CYS A 39 -6.72 -5.09 0.66
CA CYS A 39 -6.41 -5.19 2.09
C CYS A 39 -4.91 -4.95 2.27
N LEU A 40 -4.54 -4.00 3.12
CA LEU A 40 -3.16 -3.67 3.47
C LEU A 40 -2.98 -3.85 4.98
N TRP A 41 -2.00 -4.64 5.37
CA TRP A 41 -1.59 -4.80 6.76
C TRP A 41 -0.38 -3.91 7.01
N ARG A 42 -0.48 -3.03 8.00
CA ARG A 42 0.59 -2.10 8.36
C ARG A 42 0.97 -2.28 9.82
N ARG A 43 2.27 -2.29 10.09
CA ARG A 43 2.81 -2.25 11.44
C ARG A 43 2.82 -0.82 11.98
N ASN A 44 2.17 -0.62 13.12
CA ASN A 44 2.16 0.62 13.88
C ASN A 44 2.61 0.31 15.32
N GLY A 45 3.90 0.52 15.60
CA GLY A 45 4.52 0.10 16.85
C GLY A 45 4.45 -1.43 17.02
N ALA A 46 3.86 -1.88 18.12
CA ALA A 46 3.67 -3.29 18.42
C ALA A 46 2.46 -3.92 17.70
N HIS A 47 1.57 -3.12 17.12
CA HIS A 47 0.31 -3.61 16.57
C HIS A 47 0.34 -3.65 15.05
N THR A 48 -0.33 -4.66 14.48
CA THR A 48 -0.60 -4.74 13.04
C THR A 48 -2.04 -4.32 12.79
N GLN A 49 -2.24 -3.31 11.96
CA GLN A 49 -3.56 -2.78 11.59
C GLN A 49 -3.91 -3.22 10.17
N LEU A 50 -5.15 -3.68 9.98
CA LEU A 50 -5.71 -4.01 8.68
C LEU A 50 -6.51 -2.82 8.15
N HIS A 51 -6.12 -2.33 6.99
CA HIS A 51 -6.86 -1.31 6.25
C HIS A 51 -7.48 -1.92 4.99
N LYS A 52 -8.79 -1.71 4.81
CA LYS A 52 -9.55 -2.19 3.67
C LYS A 52 -9.95 -1.02 2.78
N TYR A 53 -9.57 -1.09 1.51
CA TYR A 53 -9.87 -0.09 0.49
C TYR A 53 -10.77 -0.68 -0.57
N TYR A 54 -12.00 -0.17 -0.66
CA TYR A 54 -12.98 -0.63 -1.63
C TYR A 54 -12.81 0.13 -2.95
N THR A 55 -12.42 -0.58 -4.01
CA THR A 55 -12.22 -0.03 -5.34
C THR A 55 -12.32 -1.11 -6.42
N ARG A 56 -12.86 -0.73 -7.58
CA ARG A 56 -12.89 -1.59 -8.79
C ARG A 56 -11.48 -1.87 -9.33
N LYS A 57 -10.52 -0.98 -9.04
CA LYS A 57 -9.12 -1.10 -9.46
C LYS A 57 -8.25 -1.85 -8.43
N CYS A 58 -8.83 -2.69 -7.58
CA CYS A 58 -8.10 -3.36 -6.50
C CYS A 58 -6.97 -4.26 -7.01
N LYS A 59 -7.17 -4.94 -8.15
CA LYS A 59 -6.14 -5.73 -8.83
C LYS A 59 -5.00 -4.85 -9.34
N ASP A 60 -5.32 -3.82 -10.11
CA ASP A 60 -4.31 -2.93 -10.70
C ASP A 60 -3.49 -2.24 -9.60
N LEU A 61 -4.16 -1.80 -8.53
CA LEU A 61 -3.50 -1.16 -7.40
C LEU A 61 -2.59 -2.12 -6.65
N TYR A 62 -2.99 -3.38 -6.46
CA TYR A 62 -2.14 -4.41 -5.86
C TYR A 62 -0.83 -4.60 -6.65
N TYR A 63 -0.92 -4.80 -7.97
CA TYR A 63 0.27 -5.01 -8.79
C TYR A 63 1.14 -3.76 -8.89
N CYS A 64 0.54 -2.58 -8.99
CA CYS A 64 1.27 -1.31 -8.98
C CYS A 64 2.07 -1.12 -7.67
N ILE A 65 1.48 -1.46 -6.51
CA ILE A 65 2.20 -1.41 -5.22
C ILE A 65 3.32 -2.46 -5.21
N LYS A 66 3.04 -3.71 -5.63
CA LYS A 66 4.02 -4.80 -5.65
C LYS A 66 5.25 -4.45 -6.51
N GLU A 67 5.03 -3.99 -7.73
CA GLU A 67 6.10 -3.59 -8.65
C GLU A 67 6.91 -2.41 -8.10
N SER A 68 6.23 -1.43 -7.50
CA SER A 68 6.91 -0.29 -6.86
C SER A 68 7.81 -0.74 -5.70
N MET A 69 7.35 -1.68 -4.87
CA MET A 69 8.15 -2.26 -3.80
C MET A 69 9.35 -3.06 -4.32
N GLU A 70 9.15 -3.85 -5.38
CA GLU A 70 10.24 -4.60 -6.03
C GLU A 70 11.33 -3.65 -6.57
N ARG A 71 10.93 -2.52 -7.17
CA ARG A 71 11.87 -1.47 -7.59
C ARG A 71 12.57 -0.78 -6.41
N ALA A 72 11.84 -0.52 -5.32
CA ALA A 72 12.43 0.07 -4.10
C ALA A 72 13.53 -0.81 -3.52
N VAL A 73 13.36 -2.13 -3.55
CA VAL A 73 14.36 -3.10 -3.08
C VAL A 73 15.58 -3.11 -4.01
N GLN A 74 15.38 -3.09 -5.33
CA GLN A 74 16.47 -3.01 -6.30
C GLN A 74 17.31 -1.74 -6.13
N ASN A 75 16.68 -0.63 -5.74
CA ASN A 75 17.36 0.65 -5.49
C ASN A 75 17.99 0.75 -4.10
N GLY A 76 17.88 -0.29 -3.26
CA GLY A 76 18.41 -0.31 -1.88
C GLY A 76 17.60 0.54 -0.89
N THR A 77 16.39 0.95 -1.24
CA THR A 77 15.51 1.82 -0.44
C THR A 77 14.28 1.11 0.13
N GLY A 78 14.19 -0.23 0.00
CA GLY A 78 13.02 -0.99 0.44
C GLY A 78 13.32 -2.43 0.84
N THR A 79 12.40 -3.02 1.61
CA THR A 79 12.41 -4.44 2.02
C THR A 79 11.09 -5.08 1.59
N LEU A 80 11.15 -6.29 1.02
CA LEU A 80 9.94 -7.06 0.70
C LEU A 80 9.34 -7.67 1.99
N PRO A 81 8.02 -7.60 2.19
CA PRO A 81 7.32 -8.29 3.27
C PRO A 81 7.19 -9.80 3.04
#